data_AF-A0A0F5PNC4-F1
#
_entry.id   AF-A0A0F5PNC4-F1
#
_cell.length_a   1.000
_cell.length_b   1.000
_cell.length_c   1.000
_cell.angle_alpha   90.00
_cell.angle_beta   90.00
_cell.angle_gamma   90.00
#
_symmetry.space_group_name_H-M   'P 1'
#
loop_
_entity.id
_entity.type
_entity.pdbx_description
1 polymer ?
#
loop_
_entity_poly.entity_id
_entity_poly.type
_entity_poly.pdbx_seq_one_letter_code
_entity_poly.pdbx_strand_id
1 'polypeptide(L)'
;MKEYDKALEIFKRLVEEIKDNDNSLLGFLYTNIGEIYMEKIDFEKSLEYLNEAEKIRRKEDKNLLSHTLIEKANLYIKMGLYKEALFSLEEGIEISYRNKDMAYIVKGSYLLSEVYKKLGNKEAIIETYKKLANILQNMGSKKETLKTYIELALLYIEDNDVSNAKYFLEKAREIVE
;
A
#
# COMPACT_ATOMS: atom_id res chain seq x y z
N MET A 1 5.11 3.85 -21.60
CA MET A 1 5.96 2.83 -22.26
C MET A 1 7.40 3.30 -22.43
N LYS A 2 7.69 4.34 -23.23
CA LYS A 2 9.08 4.82 -23.44
C LYS A 2 9.84 5.23 -22.17
N GLU A 3 9.15 5.71 -21.15
CA GLU A 3 9.78 6.10 -19.87
C GLU A 3 10.08 4.89 -18.97
N TYR A 4 9.21 3.89 -18.95
CA TYR A 4 9.42 2.64 -18.21
C TYR A 4 10.63 1.86 -18.73
N ASP A 5 10.83 1.83 -20.05
CA ASP A 5 11.98 1.12 -20.63
C ASP A 5 13.31 1.80 -20.25
N LYS A 6 13.36 3.14 -20.24
CA LYS A 6 14.53 3.90 -19.79
C LYS A 6 14.80 3.72 -18.29
N ALA A 7 13.76 3.77 -17.46
CA ALA A 7 13.90 3.54 -16.03
C ALA A 7 14.42 2.13 -15.75
N LEU A 8 13.87 1.13 -16.46
CA LEU A 8 14.28 -0.26 -16.33
C LEU A 8 15.75 -0.47 -16.72
N GLU A 9 16.22 0.17 -17.80
CA GLU A 9 17.62 0.15 -18.21
C GLU A 9 18.54 0.71 -17.13
N ILE A 10 18.19 1.88 -16.57
CA ILE A 10 18.97 2.52 -15.50
C ILE A 10 19.02 1.64 -14.26
N PHE A 11 17.89 1.10 -13.81
CA PHE A 11 17.85 0.27 -12.61
C PHE A 11 18.63 -1.04 -12.79
N LYS A 12 18.54 -1.69 -13.95
CA LYS A 12 19.33 -2.90 -14.24
C LYS A 12 20.83 -2.63 -14.26
N ARG A 13 21.26 -1.51 -14.85
CA ARG A 13 22.68 -1.12 -14.82
C ARG A 13 23.18 -0.90 -13.40
N LEU A 14 22.39 -0.22 -12.55
CA LEU A 14 22.74 -0.02 -11.14
C LEU A 14 22.86 -1.35 -10.37
N VAL A 15 22.00 -2.33 -10.67
CA VAL A 15 22.10 -3.68 -10.10
C VAL A 15 23.43 -4.35 -10.48
N GLU A 16 23.87 -4.24 -11.74
CA GLU A 16 25.14 -4.84 -12.22
C GLU A 16 26.41 -4.20 -11.62
N GLU A 17 26.32 -2.91 -11.26
CA GLU A 17 27.39 -2.16 -10.61
C GLU A 17 27.57 -2.57 -9.14
N ILE A 18 26.50 -2.99 -8.48
CA ILE A 18 26.53 -3.48 -7.09
C ILE A 18 27.13 -4.89 -7.05
N LYS A 19 28.27 -5.04 -6.39
CA LYS A 19 28.97 -6.35 -6.26
C LYS A 19 28.55 -7.16 -5.04
N ASP A 20 27.98 -6.50 -4.05
CA ASP A 20 27.48 -7.12 -2.83
C ASP A 20 26.00 -7.46 -2.99
N ASN A 21 25.68 -8.75 -3.04
CA ASN A 21 24.33 -9.25 -3.23
C ASN A 21 23.40 -8.98 -2.03
N ASP A 22 23.96 -8.61 -0.88
CA ASP A 22 23.21 -8.23 0.32
C ASP A 22 23.12 -6.71 0.49
N ASN A 23 23.51 -5.92 -0.51
CA ASN A 23 23.40 -4.47 -0.40
C ASN A 23 21.93 -4.03 -0.30
N SER A 24 21.57 -3.27 0.75
CA SER A 24 20.19 -2.83 0.99
C SER A 24 19.59 -2.00 -0.17
N LEU A 25 20.43 -1.33 -0.97
CA LEU A 25 20.00 -0.61 -2.17
C LEU A 25 19.35 -1.55 -3.21
N LEU A 26 19.78 -2.80 -3.29
CA LEU A 26 19.15 -3.80 -4.17
C LEU A 26 17.68 -4.01 -3.81
N GLY A 27 17.32 -3.97 -2.53
CA GLY A 27 15.92 -4.06 -2.11
C GLY A 27 15.05 -2.93 -2.69
N PHE A 28 15.59 -1.71 -2.74
CA PHE A 28 14.94 -0.58 -3.41
C PHE A 28 14.86 -0.77 -4.92
N LEU A 29 15.99 -1.11 -5.57
CA LEU A 29 16.05 -1.28 -7.03
C LEU A 29 15.10 -2.38 -7.52
N TYR A 30 15.13 -3.54 -6.87
CA TYR A 30 14.26 -4.66 -7.21
C TYR A 30 12.78 -4.35 -6.98
N THR A 31 12.42 -3.58 -5.94
CA THR A 31 11.03 -3.13 -5.74
C THR A 31 10.55 -2.28 -6.93
N ASN A 32 11.36 -1.31 -7.37
CA ASN A 32 11.01 -0.45 -8.51
C ASN A 32 11.00 -1.21 -9.84
N ILE A 33 11.93 -2.12 -10.06
CA ILE A 33 11.93 -2.99 -11.25
C ILE A 33 10.66 -3.86 -11.26
N GLY A 34 10.29 -4.42 -10.11
CA GLY A 34 9.07 -5.20 -9.93
C GLY A 34 7.82 -4.39 -10.29
N GLU A 35 7.72 -3.14 -9.82
CA GLU A 35 6.63 -2.22 -10.16
C GLU A 35 6.57 -1.93 -11.66
N ILE A 36 7.71 -1.71 -12.32
CA ILE A 36 7.76 -1.49 -13.77
C ILE A 36 7.22 -2.71 -14.54
N TYR A 37 7.62 -3.94 -14.16
CA TYR A 37 7.11 -5.13 -14.81
C TYR A 37 5.62 -5.35 -14.54
N MET A 38 5.14 -4.99 -13.35
CA MET A 38 3.70 -5.00 -13.03
C MET A 38 2.91 -4.07 -13.97
N GLU A 39 3.40 -2.85 -14.20
CA GLU A 39 2.77 -1.90 -15.14
C GLU A 39 2.87 -2.35 -16.61
N LYS A 40 3.84 -3.20 -16.93
CA LYS A 40 3.96 -3.87 -18.23
C LYS A 40 3.14 -5.17 -18.32
N ILE A 41 2.38 -5.52 -17.27
CA ILE A 41 1.55 -6.74 -17.19
C ILE A 41 2.39 -8.04 -17.21
N ASP A 42 3.71 -7.92 -16.99
CA ASP A 42 4.61 -9.07 -16.81
C ASP A 42 4.64 -9.44 -15.33
N PHE A 43 3.55 -10.06 -14.86
CA PHE A 43 3.36 -10.39 -13.44
C PHE A 43 4.36 -11.42 -12.92
N GLU A 44 4.85 -12.31 -13.76
CA GLU A 44 5.85 -13.31 -13.39
C GLU A 44 7.18 -12.64 -13.04
N LYS A 45 7.71 -11.78 -13.92
CA LYS A 45 8.93 -11.01 -13.62
C LYS A 45 8.72 -10.05 -12.47
N SER A 46 7.55 -9.41 -12.39
CA SER A 46 7.24 -8.53 -11.26
C SER A 46 7.37 -9.28 -9.93
N LEU A 47 6.79 -10.48 -9.84
CA LEU A 47 6.86 -11.31 -8.64
C LEU A 47 8.29 -11.76 -8.33
N GLU A 48 9.06 -12.14 -9.35
CA GLU A 48 10.48 -12.51 -9.21
C GLU A 48 11.29 -11.38 -8.53
N TYR A 49 11.23 -10.17 -9.08
CA TYR A 49 11.95 -9.02 -8.53
C TYR A 49 11.43 -8.61 -7.14
N LEU A 50 10.13 -8.65 -6.90
CA LEU A 50 9.57 -8.35 -5.58
C LEU A 50 9.98 -9.39 -4.52
N ASN A 51 10.14 -10.66 -4.88
CA ASN A 51 10.64 -11.69 -3.97
C ASN A 51 12.11 -11.47 -3.62
N GLU A 52 12.96 -11.12 -4.59
CA GLU A 52 14.37 -10.79 -4.32
C GLU A 52 14.48 -9.52 -3.46
N ALA A 53 13.64 -8.51 -3.72
CA ALA A 53 13.57 -7.31 -2.87
C ALA A 53 13.19 -7.65 -1.43
N GLU A 54 12.19 -8.52 -1.23
CA GLU A 54 11.71 -8.94 0.08
C GLU A 54 12.80 -9.68 0.85
N LYS A 55 13.49 -10.61 0.18
CA LYS A 55 14.60 -11.39 0.77
C LYS A 55 15.70 -10.47 1.31
N ILE A 56 16.12 -9.48 0.51
CA ILE A 56 17.15 -8.51 0.92
C ILE A 56 16.66 -7.65 2.08
N ARG A 57 15.43 -7.11 2.00
CA ARG A 57 14.89 -6.24 3.06
C ARG A 57 14.63 -6.98 4.38
N ARG A 58 14.19 -8.24 4.35
CA ARG A 58 14.05 -9.05 5.57
C ARG A 58 15.37 -9.23 6.30
N LYS A 59 16.48 -9.29 5.57
CA LYS A 59 17.83 -9.49 6.12
C LYS A 59 18.47 -8.17 6.54
N GLU A 60 18.43 -7.16 5.69
CA GLU A 60 19.30 -5.98 5.77
C GLU A 60 18.55 -4.66 6.00
N ASP A 61 17.25 -4.59 5.67
CA ASP A 61 16.45 -3.36 5.78
C ASP A 61 14.98 -3.64 6.10
N LYS A 62 14.75 -4.03 7.36
CA LYS A 62 13.41 -4.36 7.87
C LYS A 62 12.48 -3.15 7.89
N ASN A 63 13.01 -1.93 7.85
CA ASN A 63 12.20 -0.72 7.87
C ASN A 63 11.52 -0.50 6.51
N LEU A 64 12.27 -0.67 5.42
CA LEU A 64 11.71 -0.54 4.07
C LEU A 64 10.99 -1.79 3.56
N LEU A 65 11.01 -2.90 4.31
CA LEU A 65 10.26 -4.12 3.98
C LEU A 65 8.79 -3.85 3.66
N SER A 66 8.15 -2.92 4.40
CA SER A 66 6.76 -2.52 4.15
C SER A 66 6.46 -2.12 2.70
N HIS A 67 7.38 -1.40 2.04
CA HIS A 67 7.14 -0.96 0.66
C HIS A 67 7.06 -2.15 -0.29
N THR A 68 7.96 -3.13 -0.14
CA THR A 68 7.95 -4.33 -1.00
C THR A 68 6.70 -5.15 -0.75
N LEU A 69 6.31 -5.35 0.51
CA LEU A 69 5.12 -6.13 0.85
C LEU A 69 3.85 -5.49 0.29
N ILE A 70 3.75 -4.16 0.33
CA ILE A 70 2.61 -3.41 -0.20
C ILE A 70 2.58 -3.44 -1.74
N GLU A 71 3.73 -3.33 -2.43
CA GLU A 71 3.77 -3.54 -3.89
C GLU A 71 3.43 -4.98 -4.28
N LYS A 72 3.92 -5.96 -3.52
CA LYS A 72 3.65 -7.38 -3.75
C LYS A 72 2.18 -7.71 -3.53
N ALA A 73 1.54 -7.08 -2.54
CA ALA A 73 0.10 -7.16 -2.39
C ALA A 73 -0.66 -6.56 -3.59
N ASN A 74 -0.23 -5.40 -4.11
CA ASN A 74 -0.83 -4.80 -5.30
C ASN A 74 -0.72 -5.75 -6.51
N LEU A 75 0.43 -6.39 -6.68
CA LEU A 75 0.62 -7.42 -7.71
C LEU A 75 -0.36 -8.59 -7.50
N TYR A 76 -0.47 -9.10 -6.27
CA TYR A 76 -1.41 -10.17 -5.94
C TYR A 76 -2.86 -9.80 -6.22
N ILE A 77 -3.27 -8.56 -5.94
CA ILE A 77 -4.61 -8.05 -6.30
C ILE A 77 -4.83 -8.11 -7.81
N LYS A 78 -3.86 -7.66 -8.60
CA LYS A 78 -3.92 -7.72 -10.08
C LYS A 78 -3.97 -9.16 -10.61
N MET A 79 -3.37 -10.11 -9.89
CA MET A 79 -3.42 -11.55 -10.21
C MET A 79 -4.69 -12.25 -9.68
N GLY A 80 -5.53 -11.57 -8.88
CA GLY A 80 -6.70 -12.18 -8.22
C GLY A 80 -6.35 -13.03 -6.99
N LEU A 81 -5.12 -12.96 -6.50
CA LEU A 81 -4.59 -13.70 -5.35
C LEU A 81 -4.89 -12.94 -4.05
N TYR A 82 -6.17 -12.84 -3.70
CA TYR A 82 -6.62 -11.97 -2.61
C TYR A 82 -6.13 -12.40 -1.23
N LYS A 83 -5.93 -13.70 -0.97
CA LYS A 83 -5.47 -14.17 0.35
C LYS A 83 -4.02 -13.76 0.61
N GLU A 84 -3.18 -13.91 -0.42
CA GLU A 84 -1.77 -13.55 -0.42
C GLU A 84 -1.61 -12.02 -0.32
N ALA A 85 -2.50 -11.27 -0.98
CA ALA A 85 -2.58 -9.82 -0.84
C ALA A 85 -2.90 -9.40 0.60
N LEU A 86 -3.92 -9.99 1.23
CA LEU A 86 -4.29 -9.67 2.62
C LEU A 86 -3.11 -9.91 3.58
N PHE A 87 -2.46 -11.07 3.50
CA PHE A 87 -1.30 -11.38 4.35
C PHE A 87 -0.18 -10.36 4.19
N SER A 88 0.14 -9.99 2.94
CA SER A 88 1.21 -9.04 2.64
C SER A 88 0.84 -7.61 3.09
N LEU A 89 -0.43 -7.22 3.00
CA LEU A 89 -0.92 -5.91 3.45
C LEU A 89 -0.91 -5.80 4.98
N GLU A 90 -1.33 -6.84 5.69
CA GLU A 90 -1.34 -6.86 7.16
C GLU A 90 0.07 -6.61 7.71
N GLU A 91 1.06 -7.40 7.25
CA GLU A 91 2.46 -7.22 7.66
C GLU A 91 3.02 -5.87 7.20
N GLY A 92 2.75 -5.48 5.95
CA GLY A 92 3.24 -4.22 5.39
C GLY A 92 2.75 -2.99 6.13
N ILE A 93 1.44 -2.91 6.43
CA ILE A 93 0.83 -1.80 7.16
C ILE A 93 1.35 -1.74 8.60
N GLU A 94 1.54 -2.88 9.28
CA GLU A 94 2.09 -2.92 10.63
C GLU A 94 3.52 -2.35 10.66
N ILE A 95 4.37 -2.73 9.70
CA ILE A 95 5.72 -2.19 9.58
C ILE A 95 5.67 -0.69 9.28
N SER A 96 4.84 -0.24 8.33
CA SER A 96 4.70 1.20 8.03
C SER A 96 4.23 2.00 9.23
N TYR A 97 3.30 1.46 10.03
CA TYR A 97 2.84 2.08 11.28
C TYR A 97 3.99 2.25 12.29
N ARG A 98 4.77 1.19 12.54
CA ARG A 98 5.95 1.27 13.43
C ARG A 98 6.97 2.31 12.95
N ASN A 99 7.13 2.43 11.65
CA ASN A 99 8.08 3.37 11.03
C ASN A 99 7.52 4.78 10.85
N LYS A 100 6.26 5.02 11.24
CA LYS A 100 5.54 6.28 11.00
C LYS A 100 5.51 6.68 9.52
N ASP A 101 5.53 5.70 8.62
CA ASP A 101 5.43 5.89 7.18
C ASP A 101 3.97 6.05 6.77
N MET A 102 3.48 7.27 6.92
CA MET A 102 2.09 7.63 6.64
C MET A 102 1.69 7.33 5.19
N ALA A 103 2.61 7.50 4.23
CA ALA A 103 2.31 7.29 2.82
C ALA A 103 1.97 5.81 2.56
N TYR A 104 2.75 4.89 3.12
CA TYR A 104 2.50 3.46 2.96
C TYR A 104 1.38 2.92 3.84
N ILE A 105 1.11 3.52 5.01
CA ILE A 105 -0.12 3.20 5.77
C ILE A 105 -1.36 3.49 4.92
N VAL A 106 -1.41 4.66 4.28
CA VAL A 106 -2.55 5.06 3.42
C VAL A 106 -2.63 4.16 2.20
N LYS A 107 -1.51 3.96 1.48
CA LYS A 107 -1.46 3.09 0.29
C LYS A 107 -1.92 1.67 0.62
N GLY A 108 -1.38 1.06 1.66
CA GLY A 108 -1.76 -0.28 2.10
C GLY A 108 -3.23 -0.36 2.51
N SER A 109 -3.75 0.63 3.23
CA SER A 109 -5.16 0.64 3.63
C SER A 109 -6.13 0.76 2.44
N TYR A 110 -5.76 1.51 1.39
CA TYR A 110 -6.56 1.57 0.17
C TYR A 110 -6.52 0.27 -0.64
N LEU A 111 -5.36 -0.38 -0.72
CA LEU A 111 -5.29 -1.70 -1.35
C LEU A 111 -6.08 -2.74 -0.55
N LEU A 112 -6.08 -2.64 0.78
CA LEU A 112 -6.86 -3.51 1.66
C LEU A 112 -8.36 -3.32 1.43
N SER A 113 -8.84 -2.07 1.31
CA SER A 113 -10.23 -1.80 0.97
C SER A 113 -10.59 -2.27 -0.44
N GLU A 114 -9.67 -2.19 -1.41
CA GLU A 114 -9.87 -2.77 -2.75
C GLU A 114 -10.04 -4.29 -2.68
N VAL A 115 -9.21 -4.98 -1.90
CA VAL A 115 -9.34 -6.44 -1.72
C VAL A 115 -10.70 -6.78 -1.14
N TYR A 116 -11.11 -6.09 -0.07
CA TYR A 116 -12.42 -6.33 0.54
C TYR A 116 -13.59 -6.00 -0.39
N LYS A 117 -13.44 -4.99 -1.27
CA LYS A 117 -14.42 -4.69 -2.32
C LYS A 117 -14.53 -5.83 -3.32
N LYS A 118 -13.42 -6.45 -3.74
CA LYS A 118 -13.44 -7.63 -4.61
C LYS A 118 -14.07 -8.86 -3.93
N LEU A 119 -13.92 -8.97 -2.62
CA LEU A 119 -14.53 -10.03 -1.81
C LEU A 119 -15.98 -9.74 -1.40
N GLY A 120 -16.53 -8.55 -1.71
CA GLY A 120 -17.89 -8.15 -1.33
C GLY A 120 -18.07 -7.91 0.18
N ASN A 121 -16.99 -7.69 0.93
CA ASN A 121 -17.03 -7.51 2.39
C ASN A 121 -17.05 -6.01 2.74
N LYS A 122 -18.25 -5.43 2.77
CA LYS A 122 -18.43 -3.99 3.03
C LYS A 122 -18.05 -3.60 4.45
N GLU A 123 -18.35 -4.45 5.44
CA GLU A 123 -18.03 -4.23 6.84
C GLU A 123 -16.51 -4.08 7.04
N ALA A 124 -15.72 -4.92 6.39
CA ALA A 124 -14.27 -4.86 6.46
C ALA A 124 -13.69 -3.59 5.78
N ILE A 125 -14.33 -3.08 4.74
CA ILE A 125 -13.95 -1.79 4.12
C ILE A 125 -14.16 -0.64 5.13
N ILE A 126 -15.34 -0.58 5.75
CA ILE A 126 -15.67 0.44 6.75
C ILE A 126 -14.68 0.37 7.92
N GLU A 127 -14.39 -0.83 8.42
CA GLU A 127 -13.45 -1.01 9.52
C GLU A 127 -12.01 -0.61 9.15
N THR A 128 -11.60 -0.90 7.91
CA THR A 128 -10.30 -0.47 7.38
C THR A 128 -10.19 1.05 7.39
N TYR A 129 -11.19 1.76 6.88
CA TYR A 129 -11.17 3.23 6.88
C TYR A 129 -11.30 3.84 8.28
N LYS A 130 -12.06 3.24 9.20
CA LYS A 130 -12.11 3.68 10.61
C LYS A 130 -10.74 3.58 11.28
N LYS A 131 -10.05 2.45 11.11
CA LYS A 131 -8.69 2.26 11.62
C LYS A 131 -7.72 3.27 11.02
N LEU A 132 -7.78 3.47 9.70
CA LEU A 132 -6.95 4.45 9.01
C LEU A 132 -7.19 5.86 9.54
N ALA A 133 -8.44 6.30 9.70
CA ALA A 133 -8.77 7.62 10.21
C ALA A 133 -8.20 7.85 11.61
N ASN A 134 -8.33 6.87 12.51
CA ASN A 134 -7.76 6.95 13.86
C ASN A 134 -6.23 7.04 13.83
N ILE A 135 -5.55 6.25 12.99
CA ILE A 135 -4.10 6.32 12.83
C ILE A 135 -3.67 7.71 12.33
N LEU A 136 -4.31 8.21 11.27
CA LEU A 136 -3.98 9.50 10.67
C LEU A 136 -4.22 10.67 11.62
N GLN A 137 -5.29 10.60 12.42
CA GLN A 137 -5.58 11.60 13.45
C GLN A 137 -4.48 11.60 14.52
N ASN A 138 -4.08 10.43 15.01
CA ASN A 138 -3.01 10.30 16.01
C ASN A 138 -1.64 10.75 15.46
N MET A 139 -1.42 10.63 14.16
CA MET A 139 -0.21 11.12 13.48
C MET A 139 -0.30 12.59 13.06
N GLY A 140 -1.41 13.29 13.35
CA GLY A 140 -1.57 14.71 13.06
C GLY A 140 -1.85 15.05 11.58
N SER A 141 -2.22 14.07 10.75
CA SER A 141 -2.49 14.28 9.33
C SER A 141 -3.90 14.78 9.07
N LYS A 142 -4.13 16.08 9.27
CA LYS A 142 -5.45 16.70 9.05
C LYS A 142 -6.01 16.39 7.65
N LYS A 143 -5.20 16.57 6.60
CA LYS A 143 -5.64 16.40 5.20
C LYS A 143 -6.08 14.96 4.90
N GLU A 144 -5.30 13.96 5.28
CA GLU A 144 -5.65 12.56 5.00
C GLU A 144 -6.76 12.05 5.93
N THR A 145 -6.81 12.54 7.17
CA THR A 145 -7.93 12.24 8.09
C THR A 145 -9.24 12.77 7.52
N LEU A 146 -9.26 14.01 7.02
CA LEU A 146 -10.42 14.62 6.37
C LEU A 146 -10.94 13.77 5.20
N LYS A 147 -10.04 13.39 4.27
CA LYS A 147 -10.40 12.52 3.15
C LYS A 147 -10.99 11.20 3.62
N THR A 148 -10.36 10.57 4.62
CA THR A 148 -10.82 9.28 5.15
C THR A 148 -12.22 9.38 5.77
N TYR A 149 -12.53 10.48 6.48
CA TYR A 149 -13.89 10.71 6.98
C TYR A 149 -14.91 10.93 5.87
N ILE A 150 -14.54 11.61 4.77
CA ILE A 150 -15.41 11.75 3.61
C ILE A 150 -15.70 10.38 2.98
N GLU A 151 -14.69 9.52 2.80
CA GLU A 151 -14.88 8.16 2.28
C GLU A 151 -15.81 7.33 3.18
N LEU A 152 -15.66 7.41 4.51
CA LEU A 152 -16.56 6.76 5.45
C LEU A 152 -18.00 7.26 5.30
N ALA A 153 -18.19 8.58 5.21
CA ALA A 153 -19.52 9.16 5.02
C ALA A 153 -20.18 8.67 3.73
N LEU A 154 -19.43 8.61 2.62
CA LEU A 154 -19.92 8.10 1.34
C LEU A 154 -20.35 6.62 1.44
N LEU A 155 -19.54 5.77 2.08
CA LEU A 155 -19.88 4.35 2.29
C LEU A 155 -21.16 4.16 3.12
N TYR A 156 -21.39 5.00 4.11
CA TYR A 156 -22.63 4.98 4.91
C TYR A 156 -23.83 5.55 4.16
N ILE A 157 -23.64 6.56 3.31
CA ILE A 157 -24.71 7.05 2.40
C ILE A 157 -25.14 5.93 1.46
N GLU A 158 -24.20 5.19 0.87
CA GLU A 158 -24.50 4.03 0.03
C GLU A 158 -25.26 2.94 0.80
N ASP A 159 -25.10 2.88 2.13
CA ASP A 159 -25.83 1.96 3.01
C ASP A 159 -27.20 2.49 3.48
N ASN A 160 -27.57 3.72 3.12
CA ASN A 160 -28.68 4.47 3.71
C ASN A 160 -28.57 4.66 5.23
N ASP A 161 -27.37 4.52 5.80
CA ASP A 161 -27.10 4.82 7.21
C ASP A 161 -26.81 6.32 7.38
N VAL A 162 -27.89 7.09 7.39
CA VAL A 162 -27.85 8.55 7.52
C VAL A 162 -27.18 9.00 8.83
N SER A 163 -27.30 8.21 9.90
CA SER A 163 -26.77 8.55 11.21
C SER A 163 -25.24 8.54 11.21
N ASN A 164 -24.63 7.44 10.74
CA ASN A 164 -23.18 7.36 10.64
C ASN A 164 -22.61 8.29 9.56
N ALA A 165 -23.32 8.47 8.44
CA ALA A 165 -22.92 9.44 7.42
C ALA A 165 -22.80 10.86 8.00
N LYS A 166 -23.81 11.33 8.75
CA LYS A 166 -23.78 12.64 9.41
C LYS A 166 -22.64 12.74 10.41
N TYR A 167 -22.42 11.70 11.23
CA TYR A 167 -21.35 11.67 12.20
C TYR A 167 -19.96 11.90 11.56
N PHE A 168 -19.65 11.19 10.47
CA PHE A 168 -18.36 11.35 9.80
C PHE A 168 -18.23 12.68 9.04
N LEU A 169 -19.33 13.24 8.51
CA LEU A 169 -19.33 14.58 7.93
C LEU A 169 -19.08 15.68 8.98
N GLU A 170 -19.63 15.54 10.19
CA GLU A 170 -19.36 16.46 11.30
C GLU A 170 -17.88 16.39 11.72
N LYS A 171 -17.33 15.16 11.85
CA LYS A 171 -15.90 14.93 12.12
C LYS A 171 -15.00 15.52 11.03
N ALA A 172 -15.41 15.43 9.77
CA ALA A 172 -14.71 16.07 8.65
C ALA A 172 -14.73 17.60 8.78
N ARG A 173 -15.88 18.20 9.13
CA ARG A 173 -16.03 19.65 9.31
C ARG A 173 -15.12 20.19 10.41
N GLU A 174 -15.06 19.50 11.56
CA GLU A 174 -14.19 19.86 12.71
C GLU A 174 -12.69 19.97 12.36
N ILE A 175 -12.22 19.34 11.28
CA ILE A 175 -10.82 19.42 10.85
C ILE A 175 -10.50 20.72 10.10
N VAL A 176 -11.51 21.26 9.40
CA VAL A 176 -11.40 22.42 8.51
C VAL A 176 -11.60 23.74 9.27
N GLU A 177 -12.32 23.70 10.38
CA GLU A 177 -12.46 24.80 11.35
C GLU A 177 -11.17 25.04 12.15
#